data_AF-A0A251Z820-F1
#
_entry.id   AF-A0A251Z820-F1
#
_cell.length_a   1.000
_cell.length_b   1.000
_cell.length_c   1.000
_cell.angle_alpha   90.00
_cell.angle_beta   90.00
_cell.angle_gamma   90.00
#
_symmetry.space_group_name_H-M   'P 1'
#
loop_
_entity.id
_entity.type
_entity.pdbx_description
1 polymer ?
#
loop_
_entity_poly.entity_id
_entity_poly.type
_entity_poly.pdbx_seq_one_letter_code
_entity_poly.pdbx_strand_id
1 'polypeptide(L)'
;MSLWVWLPQGLRAETAIQNLCMAGFQSAFAQAGQQPPEGMAVFTCRCLIQRLQVGEALNPARESCKLEASRRFRILPKGQGLDG
;
A
#
# COMPACT_ATOMS: atom_id res chain seq x y z
N MET A 1 -8.89 -3.08 41.67
CA MET A 1 -9.80 -2.75 40.55
C MET A 1 -8.93 -2.28 39.38
N SER A 2 -8.85 -3.09 38.31
CA SER A 2 -7.85 -2.95 37.24
C SER A 2 -8.26 -1.89 36.20
N LEU A 3 -7.59 -0.73 36.24
CA LEU A 3 -7.70 0.38 35.29
C LEU A 3 -6.74 0.23 34.10
N TRP A 4 -6.64 -0.93 33.44
CA TRP A 4 -5.56 -1.22 32.47
C TRP A 4 -5.96 -1.53 31.00
N VAL A 5 -7.24 -1.49 30.62
CA VAL A 5 -7.61 -1.95 29.25
C VAL A 5 -8.55 -1.01 28.50
N TRP A 6 -8.34 0.29 28.64
CA TRP A 6 -9.00 1.29 27.78
C TRP A 6 -7.93 2.05 26.97
N LEU A 7 -7.19 1.32 26.15
CA LEU A 7 -6.30 1.90 25.14
C LEU A 7 -6.99 1.85 23.77
N PRO A 8 -7.19 2.97 23.07
CA PRO A 8 -7.75 2.98 21.72
C PRO A 8 -6.72 2.39 20.73
N GLN A 9 -6.71 1.06 20.59
CA GLN A 9 -5.77 0.34 19.72
C GLN A 9 -6.03 0.57 18.22
N GLY A 10 -7.25 0.99 17.86
CA GLY A 10 -7.67 1.17 16.47
C GLY A 10 -6.91 2.26 15.72
N LEU A 11 -6.64 3.41 16.36
CA LEU A 11 -6.02 4.55 15.67
C LEU A 11 -4.53 4.33 15.39
N ARG A 12 -3.82 3.56 16.24
CA ARG A 12 -2.38 3.28 16.08
C ARG A 12 -2.10 2.27 14.96
N ALA A 13 -3.01 1.31 14.75
CA ALA A 13 -2.84 0.28 13.75
C ALA A 13 -2.92 0.84 12.31
N GLU A 14 -3.84 1.76 12.05
CA GLU A 14 -4.04 2.31 10.71
C GLU A 14 -2.85 3.16 10.24
N THR A 15 -2.33 4.04 11.10
CA THR A 15 -1.11 4.82 10.81
C THR A 15 0.12 3.91 10.66
N ALA A 16 0.21 2.83 11.44
CA ALA A 16 1.30 1.86 11.30
C ALA A 16 1.26 1.12 9.95
N ILE A 17 0.08 0.69 9.51
CA ILE A 17 -0.12 0.04 8.20
C ILE A 17 0.24 1.02 7.08
N GLN A 18 -0.16 2.28 7.19
CA GLN A 18 0.19 3.30 6.21
C GLN A 18 1.71 3.50 6.11
N ASN A 19 2.40 3.63 7.23
CA ASN A 19 3.86 3.81 7.27
C ASN A 19 4.59 2.59 6.68
N LEU A 20 4.16 1.38 7.03
CA LEU A 20 4.70 0.14 6.48
C LEU A 20 4.49 0.06 4.97
N CYS A 21 3.30 0.40 4.49
CA CYS A 21 3.02 0.44 3.06
C CYS A 21 3.93 1.43 2.34
N MET A 22 4.09 2.65 2.87
CA MET A 22 4.95 3.68 2.30
C MET A 22 6.41 3.23 2.22
N ALA A 23 6.91 2.58 3.28
CA ALA A 23 8.27 2.04 3.32
C ALA A 23 8.46 0.90 2.29
N GLY A 24 7.52 -0.05 2.23
CA GLY A 24 7.56 -1.13 1.26
C GLY A 24 7.51 -0.62 -0.19
N PHE A 25 6.67 0.38 -0.45
CA PHE A 25 6.55 1.02 -1.75
C PHE A 25 7.85 1.71 -2.17
N GLN A 26 8.44 2.53 -1.29
CA GLN A 26 9.72 3.20 -1.57
C GLN A 26 10.85 2.19 -1.79
N SER A 27 10.90 1.12 -1.00
CA SER A 27 11.87 0.04 -1.16
C SER A 27 11.74 -0.66 -2.52
N ALA A 28 10.52 -0.93 -3.00
CA ALA A 28 10.31 -1.55 -4.30
C ALA A 28 10.84 -0.69 -5.46
N PHE A 29 10.60 0.63 -5.41
CA PHE A 29 11.13 1.56 -6.42
C PHE A 29 12.65 1.71 -6.32
N ALA A 30 13.21 1.79 -5.10
CA ALA A 30 14.65 1.84 -4.90
C ALA A 30 15.36 0.60 -5.42
N GLN A 31 14.81 -0.60 -5.17
CA GLN A 31 15.34 -1.86 -5.72
C GLN A 31 15.27 -1.91 -7.26
N ALA A 32 14.26 -1.27 -7.86
CA ALA A 32 14.13 -1.14 -9.30
C ALA A 32 15.03 -0.02 -9.89
N GLY A 33 15.77 0.73 -9.08
CA GLY A 33 16.53 1.91 -9.52
C GLY A 33 15.64 3.02 -10.07
N GLN A 34 14.38 3.07 -9.65
CA GLN A 34 13.38 4.03 -10.11
C GLN A 34 13.00 4.98 -8.98
N GLN A 35 12.56 6.18 -9.35
CA GLN A 35 11.91 7.11 -8.42
C GLN A 35 10.41 7.11 -8.72
N PRO A 36 9.56 6.92 -7.70
CA PRO A 36 8.13 7.00 -7.92
C PRO A 36 7.71 8.44 -8.21
N PRO A 37 6.70 8.65 -9.09
CA PRO A 37 6.07 9.94 -9.25
C PRO A 37 5.53 10.48 -7.92
N GLU A 38 5.52 11.81 -7.78
CA GLU A 38 4.97 12.47 -6.61
C GLU A 38 3.51 12.07 -6.37
N GLY A 39 3.17 11.76 -5.12
CA GLY A 39 1.82 11.34 -4.73
C GLY A 39 1.47 9.88 -5.06
N MET A 40 2.30 9.14 -5.80
CA MET A 40 2.00 7.75 -6.18
C MET A 40 1.99 6.80 -4.97
N ALA A 41 2.98 6.94 -4.07
CA ALA A 41 3.05 6.12 -2.86
C ALA A 41 1.82 6.33 -1.96
N VAL A 42 1.43 7.59 -1.76
CA VAL A 42 0.26 7.97 -0.95
C VAL A 42 -1.03 7.43 -1.57
N PHE A 43 -1.19 7.57 -2.89
CA PHE A 43 -2.35 7.03 -3.61
C PHE A 43 -2.44 5.51 -3.47
N THR A 44 -1.33 4.80 -3.73
CA THR A 44 -1.29 3.34 -3.71
C THR A 44 -1.56 2.80 -2.30
N CYS A 45 -0.97 3.41 -1.27
CA CYS A 45 -1.18 2.99 0.12
C CYS A 45 -2.58 3.30 0.64
N ARG A 46 -3.18 4.44 0.24
CA ARG A 46 -4.57 4.71 0.56
C ARG A 46 -5.50 3.68 -0.08
N CYS A 47 -5.28 3.35 -1.35
CA CYS A 47 -6.03 2.31 -2.04
C CYS A 47 -5.94 0.98 -1.28
N LEU A 48 -4.74 0.57 -0.87
CA LEU A 48 -4.53 -0.68 -0.15
C LEU A 48 -5.32 -0.74 1.16
N ILE A 49 -5.24 0.33 1.97
CA ILE A 49 -5.96 0.42 3.24
C ILE A 49 -7.48 0.33 3.00
N GLN A 50 -8.01 1.03 2.00
CA GLN A 50 -9.43 0.96 1.66
C GLN A 50 -9.88 -0.45 1.27
N ARG A 51 -9.07 -1.18 0.49
CA ARG A 51 -9.37 -2.57 0.11
C ARG A 51 -9.35 -3.51 1.32
N LEU A 52 -8.35 -3.37 2.19
CA LEU A 52 -8.27 -4.15 3.43
C LEU A 52 -9.46 -3.88 4.36
N GLN A 53 -9.89 -2.61 4.48
CA GLN A 53 -11.04 -2.22 5.30
C GLN A 53 -12.37 -2.83 4.82
N VAL A 54 -12.52 -3.10 3.50
CA VAL A 54 -13.69 -3.80 2.96
C VAL A 54 -13.55 -5.33 2.96
N GLY A 55 -12.50 -5.87 3.60
CA GLY A 55 -12.29 -7.31 3.78
C GLY A 55 -11.55 -8.00 2.62
N GLU A 56 -10.97 -7.25 1.67
CA GLU A 56 -10.15 -7.83 0.61
C GLU A 56 -8.83 -8.38 1.19
N ALA A 57 -8.38 -9.54 0.71
CA ALA A 57 -7.10 -10.11 1.13
C ALA A 57 -5.92 -9.23 0.66
N LEU A 58 -4.80 -9.28 1.40
CA LEU A 58 -3.64 -8.40 1.16
C LEU A 58 -3.06 -8.49 -0.26
N ASN A 59 -2.87 -9.70 -0.78
CA ASN A 59 -2.30 -9.90 -2.11
C ASN A 59 -3.20 -9.35 -3.24
N PRO A 60 -4.48 -9.73 -3.36
CA PRO A 60 -5.35 -9.17 -4.40
C PRO A 60 -5.53 -7.65 -4.25
N ALA A 61 -5.63 -7.14 -3.02
CA ALA A 61 -5.70 -5.69 -2.78
C ALA A 61 -4.45 -4.96 -3.29
N ARG A 62 -3.26 -5.51 -3.02
CA ARG A 62 -1.99 -4.96 -3.49
C ARG A 62 -1.93 -4.92 -5.01
N GLU A 63 -2.25 -6.01 -5.70
CA GLU A 63 -2.17 -6.07 -7.16
C GLU A 63 -3.19 -5.14 -7.81
N SER A 64 -4.42 -5.09 -7.30
CA SER A 64 -5.44 -4.14 -7.74
C SER A 64 -4.96 -2.69 -7.62
N CYS A 65 -4.41 -2.31 -6.46
CA CYS A 65 -3.95 -0.95 -6.22
C CYS A 65 -2.70 -0.57 -7.02
N LYS A 66 -1.79 -1.52 -7.31
CA LYS A 66 -0.68 -1.32 -8.24
C LYS A 66 -1.19 -1.04 -9.65
N LEU A 67 -2.20 -1.79 -10.10
CA LEU A 67 -2.80 -1.61 -11.43
C LEU A 67 -3.54 -0.26 -11.54
N GLU A 68 -4.24 0.18 -10.49
CA GLU A 68 -4.85 1.51 -10.47
C GLU A 68 -3.80 2.62 -10.49
N ALA A 69 -2.71 2.45 -9.75
CA ALA A 69 -1.62 3.42 -9.72
C ALA A 69 -0.89 3.49 -11.07
N SER A 70 -0.66 2.35 -11.74
CA SER A 70 -0.06 2.34 -13.08
C SER A 70 -0.93 3.08 -14.11
N ARG A 71 -2.24 2.85 -14.07
CA ARG A 71 -3.21 3.59 -14.89
C ARG A 71 -3.19 5.09 -14.61
N ARG A 72 -3.26 5.48 -13.33
CA ARG A 72 -3.37 6.89 -12.93
C ARG A 72 -2.10 7.70 -13.21
N PHE A 73 -0.94 7.14 -12.90
CA PHE A 73 0.35 7.83 -13.03
C PHE A 73 1.03 7.57 -14.37
N ARG A 74 0.37 6.81 -15.27
CA ARG A 74 0.89 6.42 -16.59
C ARG A 74 2.28 5.78 -16.51
N ILE A 75 2.57 5.08 -15.42
CA ILE A 75 3.76 4.27 -15.33
C ILE A 75 3.40 2.86 -15.81
N LEU A 76 3.95 2.45 -16.95
CA LEU A 76 3.84 1.05 -17.34
C LEU A 76 4.79 0.24 -16.45
N PRO A 77 4.34 -0.80 -15.74
CA PRO A 77 5.25 -1.68 -15.03
C PRO A 77 6.21 -2.27 -16.07
N LYS A 78 7.49 -1.88 -16.04
CA LYS A 78 8.53 -2.58 -16.78
C LYS A 78 8.64 -3.99 -16.17
N GLY A 79 8.03 -4.97 -16.82
CA GLY A 79 8.15 -6.38 -16.45
C GLY A 79 6.87 -7.14 -16.08
N GLN A 80 5.66 -6.64 -16.38
CA GLN A 80 4.52 -7.57 -16.55
C GLN A 80 4.63 -8.24 -17.92
N GLY A 81 5.65 -9.09 -18.05
CA GLY A 81 5.58 -10.23 -18.95
C GLY A 81 4.54 -11.18 -18.38
N LEU A 82 3.53 -11.45 -19.19
CA LEU A 82 2.68 -12.62 -19.05
C LEU A 82 3.58 -13.85 -19.17
N ASP A 83 3.97 -14.46 -18.06
CA ASP A 83 4.52 -15.82 -18.07
C ASP A 83 3.64 -16.65 -17.13
N GLY A 84 2.85 -17.52 -17.76
CA GLY A 84 2.17 -18.64 -17.11
C GLY A 84 3.04 -19.89 -17.22
#